data_AF-A0A1Z5K0G0-F1
#
_entry.id   AF-A0A1Z5K0G0-F1
#
_cell.length_a   1.000
_cell.length_b   1.000
_cell.length_c   1.000
_cell.angle_alpha   90.00
_cell.angle_beta   90.00
_cell.angle_gamma   90.00
#
_symmetry.space_group_name_H-M   'P 1'
#
loop_
_entity.id
_entity.type
_entity.pdbx_description
1 polymer ?
#
loop_
_entity_poly.entity_id
_entity_poly.type
_entity_poly.pdbx_seq_one_letter_code
_entity_poly.pdbx_strand_id
1 'polypeptide(L)'
;MIRNKKYNVVFSLFTAWAGVCRGAEGFSFDETKEEASLVRGVTGNTQRTLGMNIARRNQSKSSLYLYGDRYPDNTRKHPSPDKDYLAPIKEPLPTLRPTEEGDLNIRFNKITYPDGIPESLQLPLTMEDYPITGEMAAILRTQSLADAVVLEDDFDMRGKDPSKYVIALGGPPSFPNKDPKNPFWAQLEAVVDAHILRRWGGEPDFTLPMLWANKTINDVALAVYHEYPGKHQADMLKKFFKEGLEVDYSVMPFRSKRDIVSLQFRFAYLNTWAIECVGAVNFCIKWAYGLPRPEEVAYLIATGEISEGVPVELKSKIDSMNLENATSFTAYPEGSPSHPAWPAMHSAASAASFWLSVVTNLTPEQYCEALRVDYGVAFARTVAGVHYPGDNIMGLNLGQAILADRMPEHFAENFGADPDAVRQKIAQMRFDWNDFNVDECSIAHFPIV
;
A
#
# COMPACT_ATOMS: atom_id res chain seq x y z
N MET A 1 20.20 35.55 -39.38
CA MET A 1 19.94 35.87 -37.95
C MET A 1 18.85 34.93 -37.44
N ILE A 2 19.22 33.72 -37.01
CA ILE A 2 18.36 32.82 -36.22
C ILE A 2 19.32 32.09 -35.28
N ARG A 3 19.14 32.26 -33.96
CA ARG A 3 20.02 31.71 -32.92
C ARG A 3 19.52 30.33 -32.50
N ASN A 4 20.39 29.34 -32.67
CA ASN A 4 20.36 28.06 -31.98
C ASN A 4 20.48 28.26 -30.47
N LYS A 5 19.60 27.63 -29.68
CA LYS A 5 19.87 27.26 -28.30
C LYS A 5 19.58 25.77 -28.12
N LYS A 6 20.64 24.97 -28.11
CA LYS A 6 20.66 23.64 -27.53
C LYS A 6 20.69 23.80 -26.00
N TYR A 7 19.74 23.17 -25.30
CA TYR A 7 19.77 23.03 -23.84
C TYR A 7 20.49 21.74 -23.46
N ASN A 8 21.38 21.84 -22.49
CA ASN A 8 22.00 20.73 -21.77
C ASN A 8 20.94 20.02 -20.92
N VAL A 9 20.75 18.71 -21.15
CA VAL A 9 19.99 17.81 -20.28
C VAL A 9 21.00 17.00 -19.47
N VAL A 10 21.51 17.59 -18.39
CA VAL A 10 22.13 16.87 -17.27
C VAL A 10 21.96 17.76 -16.03
N PHE A 11 20.81 17.63 -15.34
CA PHE A 11 20.53 17.95 -13.92
C PHE A 11 19.00 18.07 -13.73
N SER A 12 18.30 16.95 -13.62
CA SER A 12 16.89 16.93 -13.20
C SER A 12 16.50 15.55 -12.64
N LEU A 13 17.11 15.17 -11.53
CA LEU A 13 16.72 13.98 -10.76
C LEU A 13 16.69 14.22 -9.24
N PHE A 14 16.64 15.48 -8.78
CA PHE A 14 16.59 15.79 -7.34
C PHE A 14 15.54 16.84 -6.93
N THR A 15 14.63 17.25 -7.83
CA THR A 15 13.60 18.27 -7.54
C THR A 15 12.15 17.78 -7.57
N ALA A 16 11.92 16.46 -7.66
CA ALA A 16 10.57 15.88 -7.52
C ALA A 16 10.21 15.46 -6.07
N TRP A 17 11.16 15.48 -5.14
CA TRP A 17 10.94 15.06 -3.75
C TRP A 17 10.85 16.21 -2.72
N ALA A 18 10.99 17.46 -3.16
CA ALA A 18 10.93 18.65 -2.29
C ALA A 18 9.65 19.52 -2.49
N GLY A 19 8.76 19.15 -3.42
CA GLY A 19 7.51 19.86 -3.68
C GLY A 19 6.34 19.49 -2.76
N VAL A 20 6.41 18.32 -2.10
CA VAL A 20 5.34 17.80 -1.22
C VAL A 20 5.48 18.29 0.23
N CYS A 21 6.57 18.97 0.60
CA CYS A 21 6.80 19.51 1.95
C CYS A 21 6.57 21.03 2.08
N ARG A 22 5.91 21.70 1.12
CA ARG A 22 5.55 23.13 1.23
C ARG A 22 4.06 23.39 1.05
N GLY A 23 3.26 22.74 1.88
CA GLY A 23 1.79 22.93 1.93
C GLY A 23 1.18 22.85 3.33
N ALA A 24 1.97 22.97 4.39
CA ALA A 24 1.48 22.95 5.77
C ALA A 24 2.02 24.16 6.55
N GLU A 25 1.61 25.36 6.15
CA GLU A 25 1.68 26.54 7.02
C GLU A 25 0.33 26.69 7.72
N GLY A 26 0.32 26.46 9.03
CA GLY A 26 -0.86 26.72 9.87
C GLY A 26 -1.12 25.73 11.00
N PHE A 27 -0.13 25.46 11.86
CA PHE A 27 -0.41 24.91 13.19
C PHE A 27 0.23 25.82 14.25
N SER A 28 -0.61 26.71 14.78
CA SER A 28 -0.39 27.44 16.02
C SER A 28 -0.64 26.48 17.18
N PHE A 29 0.36 26.22 18.02
CA PHE A 29 0.14 25.57 19.31
C PHE A 29 -0.49 26.59 20.26
N ASP A 30 -1.75 26.38 20.61
CA ASP A 30 -2.42 27.10 21.69
C ASP A 30 -2.24 26.28 22.97
N GLU A 31 -1.45 26.80 23.92
CA GLU A 31 -1.29 26.23 25.26
C GLU A 31 -2.52 26.56 26.11
N THR A 32 -3.49 25.64 26.16
CA THR A 32 -4.59 25.74 27.13
C THR A 32 -4.14 25.30 28.51
N LYS A 33 -4.28 26.25 29.45
CA LYS A 33 -4.23 26.13 30.90
C LYS A 33 -5.13 25.01 31.41
N GLU A 34 -4.60 24.17 32.30
CA GLU A 34 -5.41 23.38 33.23
C GLU A 34 -5.34 23.99 34.64
N GLU A 35 -6.53 24.29 35.17
CA GLU A 35 -6.78 24.74 36.53
C GLU A 35 -6.67 23.58 37.53
N ALA A 36 -5.91 23.79 38.59
CA ALA A 36 -5.87 22.93 39.76
C ALA A 36 -7.02 23.27 40.72
N SER A 37 -7.73 22.24 41.23
CA SER A 37 -8.56 22.38 42.43
C SER A 37 -8.31 21.26 43.46
N LEU A 38 -7.99 21.72 44.67
CA LEU A 38 -8.10 21.15 46.02
C LEU A 38 -7.82 19.66 46.31
N VAL A 39 -6.84 19.42 47.19
CA VAL A 39 -7.07 18.82 48.55
C VAL A 39 -6.06 19.42 49.55
N ARG A 40 -6.55 19.80 50.74
CA ARG A 40 -5.78 20.30 51.90
C ARG A 40 -5.12 19.15 52.69
N GLY A 41 -3.92 19.37 53.22
CA GLY A 41 -3.32 18.45 54.20
C GLY A 41 -1.93 18.85 54.75
N VAL A 42 -1.89 19.85 55.64
CA VAL A 42 -1.11 19.96 56.90
C VAL A 42 0.40 19.55 56.98
N THR A 43 1.17 20.52 57.50
CA THR A 43 2.47 20.52 58.25
C THR A 43 3.83 20.41 57.56
N GLY A 44 4.72 21.38 57.90
CA GLY A 44 6.15 21.11 58.07
C GLY A 44 7.11 22.24 57.64
N ASN A 45 7.48 23.12 58.59
CA ASN A 45 8.59 24.08 58.54
C ASN A 45 9.91 23.53 57.94
N THR A 46 10.62 24.32 57.13
CA THR A 46 11.88 24.97 57.54
C THR A 46 12.43 25.95 56.49
N GLN A 47 12.97 27.07 56.99
CA GLN A 47 13.63 28.15 56.27
C GLN A 47 14.92 27.69 55.57
N ARG A 48 15.23 28.30 54.41
CA ARG A 48 16.57 28.87 54.18
C ARG A 48 16.59 29.90 53.04
N THR A 49 17.29 30.97 53.36
CA THR A 49 17.61 32.20 52.64
C THR A 49 18.60 31.99 51.50
N LEU A 50 18.52 32.84 50.47
CA LEU A 50 19.57 33.53 49.67
C LEU A 50 18.95 33.78 48.28
N GLY A 51 18.86 35.00 47.76
CA GLY A 51 19.90 36.01 47.68
C GLY A 51 20.22 36.21 46.20
N MET A 52 19.56 37.18 45.56
CA MET A 52 19.80 37.62 44.18
C MET A 52 21.28 37.95 43.95
N ASN A 53 21.82 37.55 42.80
CA ASN A 53 22.84 38.33 42.12
C ASN A 53 22.73 38.19 40.60
N ILE A 54 22.52 39.36 39.98
CA ILE A 54 22.55 39.62 38.55
C ILE A 54 24.02 39.80 38.14
N ALA A 55 24.47 39.10 37.11
CA ALA A 55 25.65 39.51 36.35
C ALA A 55 25.55 39.06 34.88
N ARG A 56 25.42 40.05 34.00
CA ARG A 56 25.64 39.96 32.55
C ARG A 56 27.08 39.51 32.26
N ARG A 57 27.29 38.65 31.24
CA ARG A 57 28.51 38.66 30.42
C ARG A 57 28.33 38.00 29.05
N ASN A 58 28.40 38.86 28.04
CA ASN A 58 29.03 38.80 26.72
C ASN A 58 29.27 37.46 25.99
N GLN A 59 28.76 37.49 24.75
CA GLN A 59 29.27 36.92 23.50
C GLN A 59 30.71 36.36 23.54
N SER A 60 30.86 35.11 23.09
CA SER A 60 32.11 34.60 22.53
C SER A 60 31.83 33.80 21.26
N LYS A 61 32.75 33.96 20.31
CA LYS A 61 32.71 33.53 18.91
C LYS A 61 32.79 32.01 18.79
N SER A 62 31.92 31.42 17.98
CA SER A 62 32.03 30.04 17.51
C SER A 62 33.15 29.94 16.46
N SER A 63 34.14 29.08 16.73
CA SER A 63 35.16 28.67 15.77
C SER A 63 34.69 27.37 15.10
N LEU A 64 34.64 27.41 13.78
CA LEU A 64 34.28 26.30 12.91
C LEU A 64 35.50 25.37 12.80
N TYR A 65 35.43 24.15 13.35
CA TYR A 65 36.42 23.11 13.09
C TYR A 65 35.99 22.33 11.84
N LEU A 66 36.71 22.55 10.74
CA LEU A 66 36.67 21.70 9.55
C LEU A 66 37.54 20.46 9.82
N TYR A 67 36.91 19.29 9.92
CA TYR A 67 37.61 18.01 9.86
C TYR A 67 37.70 17.57 8.38
N GLY A 68 38.92 17.61 7.85
CA GLY A 68 39.29 17.05 6.56
C GLY A 68 39.99 15.69 6.72
N ASP A 69 39.75 14.84 5.72
CA ASP A 69 40.55 13.71 5.26
C ASP A 69 40.75 12.48 6.16
N ARG A 70 40.07 11.38 5.79
CA ARG A 70 40.67 10.14 5.23
C ARG A 70 39.61 9.02 5.15
N TYR A 71 39.06 8.77 3.95
CA TYR A 71 38.43 7.48 3.65
C TYR A 71 39.50 6.54 3.07
N PRO A 72 39.63 5.30 3.56
CA PRO A 72 40.51 4.32 2.94
C PRO A 72 39.94 3.87 1.59
N ASP A 73 40.82 3.84 0.60
CA ASP A 73 40.62 3.29 -0.72
C ASP A 73 40.21 1.82 -0.63
N ASN A 74 38.96 1.54 -0.98
CA ASN A 74 38.36 0.22 -0.93
C ASN A 74 38.23 -0.32 -2.35
N THR A 75 39.35 -0.55 -3.03
CA THR A 75 39.41 -1.27 -4.31
C THR A 75 39.12 -2.77 -4.11
N ARG A 76 37.91 -3.12 -3.66
CA ARG A 76 37.38 -4.47 -3.91
C ARG A 76 36.78 -4.45 -5.31
N LYS A 77 37.50 -5.07 -6.25
CA LYS A 77 36.92 -5.48 -7.54
C LYS A 77 35.71 -6.36 -7.23
N HIS A 78 34.51 -5.84 -7.42
CA HIS A 78 33.32 -6.67 -7.52
C HIS A 78 33.55 -7.66 -8.66
N PRO A 79 33.32 -8.97 -8.46
CA PRO A 79 33.32 -9.90 -9.58
C PRO A 79 32.28 -9.41 -10.59
N SER A 80 32.69 -9.33 -11.86
CA SER A 80 31.77 -9.14 -12.98
C SER A 80 30.63 -10.14 -12.82
N PRO A 81 29.36 -9.72 -12.88
CA PRO A 81 28.26 -10.67 -12.87
C PRO A 81 28.46 -11.62 -14.05
N ASP A 82 28.45 -12.92 -13.75
CA ASP A 82 28.59 -13.98 -14.74
C ASP A 82 27.56 -13.80 -15.85
N LYS A 83 28.04 -13.88 -17.10
CA LYS A 83 27.24 -13.69 -18.32
C LYS A 83 26.34 -14.87 -18.67
N ASP A 84 26.29 -15.91 -17.84
CA ASP A 84 25.65 -17.20 -18.15
C ASP A 84 24.54 -17.60 -17.17
N TYR A 85 23.79 -16.64 -16.62
CA TYR A 85 22.47 -16.96 -16.09
C TYR A 85 21.51 -17.14 -17.28
N LEU A 86 21.44 -18.37 -17.79
CA LEU A 86 20.31 -18.81 -18.60
C LEU A 86 19.05 -18.62 -17.74
N ALA A 87 18.29 -17.57 -18.05
CA ALA A 87 17.06 -17.29 -17.33
C ALA A 87 16.16 -18.53 -17.43
N PRO A 88 15.61 -19.03 -16.31
CA PRO A 88 14.63 -20.11 -16.37
C PRO A 88 13.52 -19.70 -17.34
N ILE A 89 13.07 -20.66 -18.15
CA ILE A 89 11.97 -20.47 -19.09
C ILE A 89 10.76 -20.03 -18.25
N LYS A 90 10.43 -18.74 -18.30
CA LYS A 90 9.28 -18.18 -17.61
C LYS A 90 8.04 -18.74 -18.31
N GLU A 91 7.16 -19.39 -17.56
CA GLU A 91 5.82 -19.62 -18.06
C GLU A 91 5.17 -18.24 -18.23
N PRO A 92 4.62 -17.91 -19.42
CA PRO A 92 3.89 -16.67 -19.59
C PRO A 92 2.78 -16.58 -18.54
N LEU A 93 2.42 -15.36 -18.12
CA LEU A 93 1.25 -15.15 -17.26
C LEU A 93 0.10 -16.04 -17.74
N PRO A 94 -0.59 -16.77 -16.82
CA PRO A 94 -1.56 -17.79 -17.19
C PRO A 94 -2.45 -17.20 -18.25
N THR A 95 -2.34 -17.77 -19.46
CA THR A 95 -2.77 -17.07 -20.68
C THR A 95 -4.19 -16.59 -20.49
N LEU A 96 -4.41 -15.28 -20.64
CA LEU A 96 -5.72 -14.70 -20.87
C LEU A 96 -6.39 -15.47 -22.01
N ARG A 97 -7.24 -16.46 -21.68
CA ARG A 97 -8.28 -17.04 -22.54
C ARG A 97 -8.95 -18.25 -21.88
N PRO A 98 -10.28 -18.43 -22.06
CA PRO A 98 -11.17 -17.72 -22.97
C PRO A 98 -11.75 -16.46 -22.31
N THR A 99 -12.24 -15.51 -23.11
CA THR A 99 -13.35 -14.66 -22.69
C THR A 99 -14.30 -15.50 -21.86
N GLU A 100 -14.52 -15.14 -20.59
CA GLU A 100 -15.66 -15.72 -19.88
C GLU A 100 -16.87 -15.54 -20.80
N GLU A 101 -17.66 -16.59 -20.97
CA GLU A 101 -18.88 -16.48 -21.78
C GLU A 101 -19.69 -15.31 -21.22
N GLY A 102 -19.99 -14.34 -22.08
CA GLY A 102 -20.67 -13.12 -21.69
C GLY A 102 -19.82 -11.98 -21.15
N ASP A 103 -18.48 -12.00 -21.24
CA ASP A 103 -17.64 -10.82 -20.94
C ASP A 103 -18.13 -9.61 -21.77
N LEU A 104 -18.36 -8.47 -21.11
CA LEU A 104 -18.83 -7.24 -21.74
C LEU A 104 -17.70 -6.42 -22.37
N ASN A 105 -16.47 -6.92 -22.35
CA ASN A 105 -15.27 -6.31 -22.90
C ASN A 105 -14.94 -4.93 -22.29
N ILE A 106 -15.23 -4.77 -20.99
CA ILE A 106 -14.94 -3.54 -20.25
C ILE A 106 -13.63 -3.73 -19.50
N ARG A 107 -12.66 -2.86 -19.76
CA ARG A 107 -11.36 -2.83 -19.10
C ARG A 107 -11.04 -1.44 -18.55
N PHE A 108 -10.00 -1.35 -17.75
CA PHE A 108 -9.51 -0.10 -17.18
C PHE A 108 -9.14 0.91 -18.28
N ASN A 109 -9.71 2.10 -18.19
CA ASN A 109 -9.64 3.14 -19.21
C ASN A 109 -9.36 4.54 -18.66
N LYS A 110 -9.40 4.73 -17.33
CA LYS A 110 -9.09 6.00 -16.68
C LYS A 110 -7.60 6.35 -16.78
N ILE A 111 -7.22 6.95 -17.91
CA ILE A 111 -5.84 7.35 -18.20
C ILE A 111 -5.84 8.79 -18.72
N THR A 112 -5.05 9.65 -18.08
CA THR A 112 -4.89 11.05 -18.49
C THR A 112 -3.72 11.19 -19.46
N TYR A 113 -3.92 11.88 -20.58
CA TYR A 113 -2.88 12.20 -21.55
C TYR A 113 -2.70 13.73 -21.62
N PRO A 114 -1.65 14.30 -20.99
CA PRO A 114 -1.49 15.76 -20.88
C PRO A 114 -1.44 16.48 -22.23
N ASP A 115 -0.89 15.83 -23.25
CA ASP A 115 -0.72 16.37 -24.60
C ASP A 115 -1.79 15.87 -25.59
N GLY A 116 -2.86 15.25 -25.08
CA GLY A 116 -3.91 14.61 -25.88
C GLY A 116 -3.65 13.12 -26.13
N ILE A 117 -4.71 12.38 -26.49
CA ILE A 117 -4.63 10.94 -26.77
C ILE A 117 -3.80 10.74 -28.05
N PRO A 118 -2.73 9.92 -28.03
CA PRO A 118 -1.94 9.62 -29.22
C PRO A 118 -2.80 8.99 -30.33
N GLU A 119 -2.59 9.41 -31.58
CA GLU A 119 -3.39 8.93 -32.73
C GLU A 119 -3.29 7.42 -32.94
N SER A 120 -2.19 6.78 -32.52
CA SER A 120 -2.00 5.33 -32.61
C SER A 120 -2.71 4.54 -31.50
N LEU A 121 -3.22 5.22 -30.46
CA LEU A 121 -3.91 4.57 -29.37
C LEU A 121 -5.42 4.54 -29.62
N GLN A 122 -5.98 3.34 -29.71
CA GLN A 122 -7.42 3.15 -29.75
C GLN A 122 -7.98 3.11 -28.32
N LEU A 123 -9.00 3.94 -28.05
CA LEU A 123 -9.74 3.94 -26.79
C LEU A 123 -11.25 3.75 -27.07
N PRO A 124 -12.01 3.15 -26.14
CA PRO A 124 -11.54 2.55 -24.88
C PRO A 124 -10.69 1.28 -25.12
N LEU A 125 -9.75 1.02 -24.22
CA LEU A 125 -9.01 -0.24 -24.13
C LEU A 125 -9.99 -1.39 -23.90
N THR A 126 -9.74 -2.47 -24.60
CA THR A 126 -10.51 -3.71 -24.57
C THR A 126 -9.66 -4.86 -24.03
N MET A 127 -10.25 -6.03 -23.95
CA MET A 127 -9.54 -7.23 -23.50
C MET A 127 -8.38 -7.63 -24.43
N GLU A 128 -8.43 -7.26 -25.71
CA GLU A 128 -7.40 -7.54 -26.70
C GLU A 128 -6.12 -6.72 -26.45
N ASP A 129 -6.26 -5.60 -25.75
CA ASP A 129 -5.14 -4.75 -25.35
C ASP A 129 -4.37 -5.34 -24.16
N TYR A 130 -4.98 -6.22 -23.38
CA TYR A 130 -4.34 -6.84 -22.21
C TYR A 130 -3.75 -8.23 -22.57
N PRO A 131 -2.54 -8.56 -22.07
CA PRO A 131 -1.68 -7.75 -21.22
C PRO A 131 -1.05 -6.57 -22.00
N ILE A 132 -0.88 -5.42 -21.34
CA ILE A 132 -0.27 -4.26 -21.95
C ILE A 132 1.16 -4.62 -22.41
N THR A 133 1.46 -4.45 -23.69
CA THR A 133 2.79 -4.73 -24.26
C THR A 133 3.15 -3.74 -25.38
N GLY A 134 4.39 -3.82 -25.87
CA GLY A 134 4.83 -3.16 -27.10
C GLY A 134 4.63 -1.64 -27.13
N GLU A 135 4.05 -1.15 -28.23
CA GLU A 135 3.82 0.29 -28.46
C GLU A 135 2.90 0.90 -27.41
N MET A 136 1.83 0.19 -27.04
CA MET A 136 0.88 0.69 -26.05
C MET A 136 1.55 0.87 -24.68
N ALA A 137 2.37 -0.09 -24.25
CA ALA A 137 3.13 0.07 -23.00
C ALA A 137 4.06 1.30 -23.05
N ALA A 138 4.70 1.55 -24.20
CA ALA A 138 5.55 2.72 -24.38
C ALA A 138 4.75 4.02 -24.32
N ILE A 139 3.56 4.06 -24.93
CA ILE A 139 2.63 5.20 -24.84
C ILE A 139 2.23 5.46 -23.39
N LEU A 140 1.76 4.44 -22.68
CA LEU A 140 1.33 4.59 -21.29
C LEU A 140 2.47 5.05 -20.36
N ARG A 141 3.72 4.67 -20.63
CA ARG A 141 4.88 5.08 -19.83
C ARG A 141 5.36 6.50 -20.09
N THR A 142 5.21 6.99 -21.32
CA THR A 142 5.93 8.19 -21.79
C THR A 142 5.03 9.34 -22.20
N GLN A 143 3.76 9.07 -22.47
CA GLN A 143 2.80 10.05 -23.02
C GLN A 143 1.52 10.16 -22.19
N SER A 144 1.41 9.41 -21.09
CA SER A 144 0.26 9.48 -20.18
C SER A 144 0.70 9.68 -18.73
N LEU A 145 -0.28 9.90 -17.85
CA LEU A 145 -0.13 9.90 -16.40
C LEU A 145 -0.54 8.55 -15.79
N ALA A 146 -0.41 7.45 -16.53
CA ALA A 146 -0.65 6.12 -15.99
C ALA A 146 0.38 5.79 -14.90
N ASP A 147 -0.10 5.35 -13.75
CA ASP A 147 0.74 5.09 -12.60
C ASP A 147 1.41 3.71 -12.73
N ALA A 148 2.74 3.68 -12.55
CA ALA A 148 3.53 2.46 -12.41
C ALA A 148 3.19 1.37 -13.45
N VAL A 149 3.31 1.70 -14.74
CA VAL A 149 3.17 0.75 -15.86
C VAL A 149 4.34 -0.23 -15.84
N VAL A 150 4.18 -1.35 -15.14
CA VAL A 150 5.20 -2.40 -14.98
C VAL A 150 4.90 -3.59 -15.89
N LEU A 151 5.92 -4.10 -16.58
CA LEU A 151 5.86 -5.24 -17.50
C LEU A 151 6.69 -6.42 -16.99
N GLU A 152 6.42 -7.63 -17.49
CA GLU A 152 7.13 -8.86 -17.10
C GLU A 152 8.65 -8.83 -17.38
N ASP A 153 9.07 -8.05 -18.37
CA ASP A 153 10.46 -7.89 -18.80
C ASP A 153 11.18 -6.71 -18.14
N ASP A 154 10.50 -5.96 -17.28
CA ASP A 154 11.12 -4.87 -16.53
C ASP A 154 12.23 -5.36 -15.59
N PHE A 155 13.15 -4.43 -15.30
CA PHE A 155 14.25 -4.68 -14.37
C PHE A 155 13.75 -5.19 -13.00
N ASP A 156 12.70 -4.58 -12.46
CA ASP A 156 12.14 -4.94 -11.14
C ASP A 156 11.37 -6.27 -11.15
N MET A 157 11.15 -6.86 -12.32
CA MET A 157 10.53 -8.19 -12.49
C MET A 157 11.55 -9.31 -12.77
N ARG A 158 12.86 -9.00 -12.72
CA ARG A 158 13.92 -10.02 -12.84
C ARG A 158 13.87 -11.02 -11.69
N GLY A 159 13.88 -12.31 -12.04
CA GLY A 159 13.74 -13.38 -11.06
C GLY A 159 12.41 -13.39 -10.31
N LYS A 160 11.38 -12.69 -10.83
CA LYS A 160 10.01 -12.73 -10.33
C LYS A 160 9.14 -13.44 -11.36
N ASP A 161 8.20 -14.22 -10.84
CA ASP A 161 7.21 -14.96 -11.60
C ASP A 161 5.85 -14.50 -11.08
N PRO A 162 5.15 -13.59 -11.77
CA PRO A 162 3.83 -13.13 -11.36
C PRO A 162 2.76 -14.24 -11.51
N SER A 163 2.97 -15.21 -12.42
CA SER A 163 2.05 -16.30 -12.74
C SER A 163 1.76 -17.19 -11.53
N LYS A 164 2.82 -17.59 -10.81
CA LYS A 164 2.67 -18.43 -9.61
C LYS A 164 1.81 -17.75 -8.55
N TYR A 165 1.85 -16.42 -8.45
CA TYR A 165 1.06 -15.68 -7.48
C TYR A 165 -0.40 -15.59 -7.91
N VAL A 166 -0.68 -15.31 -9.18
CA VAL A 166 -2.06 -15.33 -9.71
C VAL A 166 -2.72 -16.69 -9.49
N ILE A 167 -2.00 -17.78 -9.75
CA ILE A 167 -2.50 -19.14 -9.48
C ILE A 167 -2.79 -19.33 -7.99
N ALA A 168 -1.88 -18.89 -7.12
CA ALA A 168 -2.07 -18.98 -5.67
C ALA A 168 -3.24 -18.13 -5.14
N LEU A 169 -3.66 -17.09 -5.86
CA LEU A 169 -4.84 -16.28 -5.54
C LEU A 169 -6.16 -16.91 -6.03
N GLY A 170 -6.11 -18.07 -6.70
CA GLY A 170 -7.29 -18.72 -7.27
C GLY A 170 -7.57 -18.34 -8.74
N GLY A 171 -6.68 -17.58 -9.37
CA GLY A 171 -6.78 -17.20 -10.78
C GLY A 171 -7.00 -15.69 -11.01
N PRO A 172 -7.31 -15.31 -12.26
CA PRO A 172 -7.61 -13.92 -12.63
C PRO A 172 -8.93 -13.42 -12.00
N PRO A 173 -9.16 -12.10 -11.95
CA PRO A 173 -10.41 -11.54 -11.45
C PRO A 173 -11.55 -11.77 -12.46
N SER A 174 -12.80 -11.74 -11.98
CA SER A 174 -13.97 -11.66 -12.86
C SER A 174 -14.16 -10.25 -13.41
N PHE A 175 -14.81 -10.13 -14.57
CA PHE A 175 -15.07 -8.87 -15.27
C PHE A 175 -16.58 -8.63 -15.42
N PRO A 176 -17.02 -7.40 -15.79
CA PRO A 176 -18.42 -7.16 -16.15
C PRO A 176 -18.93 -8.17 -17.17
N ASN A 177 -20.07 -8.80 -16.88
CA ASN A 177 -20.55 -9.97 -17.63
C ASN A 177 -22.07 -9.95 -17.85
N LYS A 178 -22.54 -10.49 -18.98
CA LYS A 178 -23.96 -10.64 -19.34
C LYS A 178 -24.76 -11.50 -18.37
N ASP A 179 -24.13 -12.42 -17.65
CA ASP A 179 -24.78 -13.20 -16.60
C ASP A 179 -24.97 -12.35 -15.33
N PRO A 180 -26.22 -12.05 -14.90
CA PRO A 180 -26.47 -11.31 -13.67
C PRO A 180 -26.03 -12.02 -12.40
N LYS A 181 -25.69 -13.32 -12.48
CA LYS A 181 -25.13 -14.10 -11.36
C LYS A 181 -23.61 -14.15 -11.37
N ASN A 182 -22.93 -13.53 -12.34
CA ASN A 182 -21.47 -13.48 -12.36
C ASN A 182 -20.96 -12.83 -11.05
N PRO A 183 -19.92 -13.40 -10.39
CA PRO A 183 -19.39 -12.88 -9.12
C PRO A 183 -19.00 -11.39 -9.16
N PHE A 184 -18.67 -10.86 -10.35
CA PHE A 184 -18.35 -9.45 -10.53
C PHE A 184 -19.47 -8.53 -10.02
N TRP A 185 -20.74 -8.85 -10.27
CA TRP A 185 -21.85 -7.97 -9.89
C TRP A 185 -22.03 -7.87 -8.37
N ALA A 186 -21.84 -8.96 -7.65
CA ALA A 186 -21.86 -8.96 -6.18
C ALA A 186 -20.70 -8.13 -5.60
N GLN A 187 -19.52 -8.18 -6.24
CA GLN A 187 -18.38 -7.34 -5.85
C GLN A 187 -18.66 -5.85 -6.06
N LEU A 188 -19.26 -5.47 -7.20
CA LEU A 188 -19.63 -4.08 -7.46
C LEU A 188 -20.72 -3.60 -6.50
N GLU A 189 -21.73 -4.43 -6.22
CA GLU A 189 -22.80 -4.12 -5.26
C GLU A 189 -22.26 -3.84 -3.86
N ALA A 190 -21.30 -4.65 -3.38
CA ALA A 190 -20.67 -4.41 -2.09
C ALA A 190 -19.95 -3.05 -2.00
N VAL A 191 -19.30 -2.59 -3.09
CA VAL A 191 -18.69 -1.25 -3.13
C VAL A 191 -19.76 -0.16 -3.14
N VAL A 192 -20.83 -0.36 -3.90
CA VAL A 192 -21.97 0.58 -3.95
C VAL A 192 -22.61 0.73 -2.57
N ASP A 193 -22.83 -0.38 -1.86
CA ASP A 193 -23.40 -0.38 -0.51
C ASP A 193 -22.49 0.33 0.50
N ALA A 194 -21.18 0.04 0.48
CA ALA A 194 -20.20 0.71 1.34
C ALA A 194 -20.16 2.23 1.09
N HIS A 195 -20.33 2.65 -0.17
CA HIS A 195 -20.31 4.07 -0.51
C HIS A 195 -21.64 4.78 -0.20
N ILE A 196 -22.79 4.11 -0.35
CA ILE A 196 -24.08 4.61 0.14
C ILE A 196 -24.01 4.81 1.66
N LEU A 197 -23.53 3.81 2.40
CA LEU A 197 -23.29 3.88 3.84
C LEU A 197 -22.42 5.10 4.19
N ARG A 198 -21.32 5.31 3.46
CA ARG A 198 -20.44 6.47 3.65
C ARG A 198 -21.16 7.80 3.42
N ARG A 199 -21.89 7.93 2.31
CA ARG A 199 -22.61 9.17 1.95
C ARG A 199 -23.70 9.54 2.95
N TRP A 200 -24.29 8.55 3.60
CA TRP A 200 -25.31 8.76 4.63
C TRP A 200 -24.75 8.89 6.05
N GLY A 201 -23.43 8.83 6.22
CA GLY A 201 -22.79 8.93 7.53
C GLY A 201 -23.11 7.75 8.43
N GLY A 202 -23.23 6.54 7.86
CA GLY A 202 -23.37 5.32 8.64
C GLY A 202 -22.09 4.94 9.37
N GLU A 203 -22.16 3.88 10.16
CA GLU A 203 -21.01 3.33 10.88
C GLU A 203 -20.50 2.07 10.16
N PRO A 204 -19.18 1.77 10.21
CA PRO A 204 -18.66 0.49 9.75
C PRO A 204 -19.35 -0.67 10.50
N ASP A 205 -19.60 -1.76 9.79
CA ASP A 205 -20.23 -2.97 10.32
C ASP A 205 -19.24 -3.93 11.00
N PHE A 206 -17.99 -3.47 11.22
CA PHE A 206 -16.94 -4.26 11.87
C PHE A 206 -16.07 -3.41 12.80
N THR A 207 -15.30 -4.12 13.62
CA THR A 207 -14.35 -3.52 14.56
C THR A 207 -13.16 -2.88 13.84
N LEU A 208 -13.10 -1.55 13.82
CA LEU A 208 -11.95 -0.80 13.31
C LEU A 208 -10.67 -1.09 14.12
N PRO A 209 -9.47 -0.99 13.52
CA PRO A 209 -8.22 -1.02 14.28
C PRO A 209 -8.20 0.09 15.33
N MET A 210 -7.52 -0.12 16.45
CA MET A 210 -7.49 0.85 17.54
C MET A 210 -6.98 2.22 17.11
N LEU A 211 -6.07 2.27 16.13
CA LEU A 211 -5.61 3.53 15.52
C LEU A 211 -6.75 4.40 14.97
N TRP A 212 -7.89 3.79 14.67
CA TRP A 212 -9.04 4.38 14.00
C TRP A 212 -10.32 4.35 14.85
N ALA A 213 -10.23 4.03 16.15
CA ALA A 213 -11.39 3.84 17.02
C ALA A 213 -12.38 5.03 17.07
N ASN A 214 -11.94 6.24 16.73
CA ASN A 214 -12.76 7.46 16.73
C ASN A 214 -13.03 8.00 15.31
N LYS A 215 -12.79 7.21 14.27
CA LYS A 215 -13.01 7.62 12.88
C LYS A 215 -14.43 7.31 12.46
N THR A 216 -15.07 8.27 11.80
CA THR A 216 -16.29 8.00 11.02
C THR A 216 -15.95 7.15 9.80
N ILE A 217 -16.96 6.54 9.17
CA ILE A 217 -16.77 5.82 7.89
C ILE A 217 -16.12 6.70 6.80
N ASN A 218 -16.38 8.01 6.82
CA ASN A 218 -15.73 8.93 5.88
C ASN A 218 -14.26 9.17 6.24
N ASP A 219 -13.92 9.29 7.53
CA ASP A 219 -12.54 9.40 7.99
C ASP A 219 -11.72 8.13 7.70
N VAL A 220 -12.38 6.97 7.63
CA VAL A 220 -11.78 5.70 7.20
C VAL A 220 -11.38 5.77 5.73
N ALA A 221 -12.28 6.18 4.82
CA ALA A 221 -11.93 6.36 3.40
C ALA A 221 -10.79 7.36 3.18
N LEU A 222 -10.76 8.44 3.96
CA LEU A 222 -9.72 9.47 3.88
C LEU A 222 -8.39 9.04 4.52
N ALA A 223 -8.39 8.05 5.42
CA ALA A 223 -7.18 7.57 6.08
C ALA A 223 -6.15 7.01 5.08
N VAL A 224 -6.60 6.51 3.93
CA VAL A 224 -5.79 5.85 2.90
C VAL A 224 -5.67 6.67 1.61
N TYR A 225 -6.19 7.89 1.54
CA TYR A 225 -6.26 8.68 0.30
C TYR A 225 -4.89 9.17 -0.20
N HIS A 226 -4.13 9.80 0.68
CA HIS A 226 -2.76 10.31 0.42
C HIS A 226 -1.80 9.78 1.47
N GLU A 227 -1.98 8.53 1.89
CA GLU A 227 -1.07 7.96 2.86
C GLU A 227 0.31 7.78 2.25
N TYR A 228 1.34 8.05 3.05
CA TYR A 228 2.64 7.49 2.76
C TYR A 228 2.54 5.97 2.96
N PRO A 229 2.92 5.13 1.97
CA PRO A 229 2.80 3.69 2.11
C PRO A 229 3.45 3.18 3.39
N GLY A 230 2.74 2.36 4.15
CA GLY A 230 3.22 1.81 5.41
C GLY A 230 3.08 2.73 6.63
N LYS A 231 2.45 3.91 6.48
CA LYS A 231 2.27 4.85 7.59
C LYS A 231 1.49 4.24 8.75
N HIS A 232 0.35 3.59 8.49
CA HIS A 232 -0.48 3.03 9.57
C HIS A 232 0.24 1.87 10.27
N GLN A 233 0.99 1.06 9.52
CA GLN A 233 1.86 0.02 10.06
C GLN A 233 2.97 0.62 10.95
N ALA A 234 3.56 1.75 10.54
CA ALA A 234 4.56 2.45 11.35
C ALA A 234 3.96 3.05 12.64
N ASP A 235 2.74 3.58 12.58
CA ASP A 235 2.02 4.11 13.76
C ASP A 235 1.66 2.98 14.75
N MET A 236 1.23 1.82 14.24
CA MET A 236 1.01 0.61 15.04
C MET A 236 2.31 0.12 15.68
N LEU A 237 3.41 0.04 14.91
CA LEU A 237 4.72 -0.37 15.42
C LEU A 237 5.21 0.52 16.56
N LYS A 238 5.02 1.83 16.45
CA LYS A 238 5.33 2.79 17.51
C LYS A 238 4.58 2.47 18.81
N LYS A 239 3.34 1.99 18.71
CA LYS A 239 2.55 1.54 19.86
C LYS A 239 3.10 0.23 20.43
N PHE A 240 3.32 -0.78 19.60
CA PHE A 240 3.86 -2.07 20.06
C PHE A 240 5.22 -1.93 20.76
N PHE A 241 6.11 -1.05 20.26
CA PHE A 241 7.37 -0.77 20.96
C PHE A 241 7.18 -0.19 22.37
N LYS A 242 6.14 0.63 22.59
CA LYS A 242 5.82 1.16 23.93
C LYS A 242 5.25 0.07 24.85
N GLU A 243 4.57 -0.91 24.26
CA GLU A 243 3.95 -2.04 24.97
C GLU A 243 4.92 -3.18 25.24
N GLY A 244 6.16 -3.09 24.75
CA GLY A 244 7.20 -4.10 24.99
C GLY A 244 7.26 -5.20 23.94
N LEU A 245 7.12 -4.85 22.65
CA LEU A 245 7.27 -5.78 21.52
C LEU A 245 8.49 -6.71 21.67
N GLU A 246 8.23 -8.01 21.74
CA GLU A 246 9.27 -9.03 21.89
C GLU A 246 9.72 -9.59 20.54
N VAL A 247 11.03 -9.59 20.29
CA VAL A 247 11.62 -10.10 19.04
C VAL A 247 11.81 -11.61 19.14
N ASP A 248 11.48 -12.33 18.07
CA ASP A 248 11.84 -13.74 17.94
C ASP A 248 13.30 -13.85 17.47
N TYR A 249 14.22 -13.94 18.44
CA TYR A 249 15.66 -14.04 18.14
C TYR A 249 16.08 -15.36 17.49
N SER A 250 15.19 -16.36 17.39
CA SER A 250 15.45 -17.57 16.59
C SER A 250 15.32 -17.31 15.09
N VAL A 251 14.52 -16.30 14.71
CA VAL A 251 14.29 -15.89 13.32
C VAL A 251 15.14 -14.66 12.97
N MET A 252 15.14 -13.63 13.82
CA MET A 252 15.88 -12.41 13.61
C MET A 252 16.93 -12.23 14.73
N PRO A 253 18.21 -12.57 14.50
CA PRO A 253 19.21 -12.57 15.56
C PRO A 253 19.41 -11.17 16.14
N PHE A 254 19.61 -11.08 17.48
CA PHE A 254 19.79 -9.81 18.18
C PHE A 254 20.91 -8.96 17.56
N ARG A 255 22.01 -9.62 17.18
CA ARG A 255 23.13 -9.02 16.48
C ARG A 255 23.66 -9.99 15.45
N SER A 256 23.83 -9.53 14.21
CA SER A 256 24.48 -10.31 13.17
C SER A 256 25.84 -9.71 12.81
N LYS A 257 26.65 -10.47 12.06
CA LYS A 257 27.87 -9.93 11.44
C LYS A 257 27.57 -9.05 10.23
N ARG A 258 26.30 -8.87 9.87
CA ARG A 258 25.82 -8.20 8.65
C ARG A 258 25.03 -6.93 8.93
N ASP A 259 24.64 -6.67 10.18
CA ASP A 259 23.96 -5.45 10.60
C ASP A 259 24.74 -4.67 11.68
N ILE A 260 24.55 -3.36 11.70
CA ILE A 260 25.17 -2.45 12.68
C ILE A 260 24.14 -1.55 13.39
N VAL A 261 22.85 -1.69 13.06
CA VAL A 261 21.78 -0.75 13.46
C VAL A 261 20.89 -1.29 14.58
N SER A 262 20.30 -0.39 15.36
CA SER A 262 19.39 -0.76 16.46
C SER A 262 18.08 -1.36 15.95
N LEU A 263 17.34 -1.98 16.86
CA LEU A 263 16.10 -2.70 16.57
C LEU A 263 15.07 -1.88 15.78
N GLN A 264 14.81 -0.64 16.22
CA GLN A 264 13.81 0.24 15.58
C GLN A 264 14.16 0.55 14.12
N PHE A 265 15.46 0.70 13.80
CA PHE A 265 15.89 0.90 12.41
C PHE A 265 15.63 -0.33 11.56
N ARG A 266 15.81 -1.55 12.10
CA ARG A 266 15.49 -2.78 11.36
C ARG A 266 14.00 -2.88 11.06
N PHE A 267 13.13 -2.54 12.01
CA PHE A 267 11.69 -2.56 11.78
C PHE A 267 11.23 -1.49 10.79
N ALA A 268 11.80 -0.28 10.86
CA ALA A 268 11.54 0.75 9.86
C ALA A 268 11.97 0.28 8.46
N TYR A 269 13.15 -0.32 8.35
CA TYR A 269 13.64 -0.92 7.12
C TYR A 269 12.73 -2.03 6.60
N LEU A 270 12.34 -2.99 7.45
CA LEU A 270 11.44 -4.08 7.08
C LEU A 270 10.07 -3.60 6.63
N ASN A 271 9.51 -2.58 7.29
CA ASN A 271 8.24 -1.97 6.91
C ASN A 271 8.32 -1.40 5.49
N THR A 272 9.39 -0.67 5.15
CA THR A 272 9.59 -0.11 3.80
C THR A 272 9.93 -1.20 2.77
N TRP A 273 10.80 -2.15 3.14
CA TRP A 273 11.20 -3.25 2.26
C TRP A 273 9.99 -4.13 1.88
N ALA A 274 9.10 -4.43 2.82
CA ALA A 274 7.92 -5.24 2.54
C ALA A 274 7.04 -4.61 1.44
N ILE A 275 6.89 -3.29 1.46
CA ILE A 275 6.12 -2.51 0.47
C ILE A 275 6.83 -2.52 -0.89
N GLU A 276 8.14 -2.28 -0.91
CA GLU A 276 8.95 -2.34 -2.13
C GLU A 276 8.90 -3.73 -2.77
N CYS A 277 8.99 -4.77 -1.95
CA CYS A 277 9.05 -6.16 -2.38
C CYS A 277 7.82 -6.57 -3.21
N VAL A 278 6.63 -6.09 -2.82
CA VAL A 278 5.36 -6.45 -3.45
C VAL A 278 5.02 -5.58 -4.66
N GLY A 279 5.54 -4.34 -4.71
CA GLY A 279 5.10 -3.31 -5.66
C GLY A 279 5.18 -3.72 -7.13
N ALA A 280 6.35 -4.12 -7.60
CA ALA A 280 6.55 -4.46 -9.01
C ALA A 280 5.67 -5.64 -9.47
N VAL A 281 5.52 -6.67 -8.63
CA VAL A 281 4.69 -7.85 -8.95
C VAL A 281 3.22 -7.44 -9.00
N ASN A 282 2.75 -6.66 -8.03
CA ASN A 282 1.38 -6.18 -7.98
C ASN A 282 1.03 -5.34 -9.23
N PHE A 283 1.88 -4.37 -9.59
CA PHE A 283 1.66 -3.55 -10.78
C PHE A 283 1.79 -4.34 -12.09
N CYS A 284 2.72 -5.30 -12.18
CA CYS A 284 2.79 -6.20 -13.33
C CYS A 284 1.48 -6.97 -13.53
N ILE A 285 0.89 -7.50 -12.44
CA ILE A 285 -0.39 -8.20 -12.49
C ILE A 285 -1.52 -7.23 -12.89
N LYS A 286 -1.55 -6.01 -12.33
CA LYS A 286 -2.55 -4.99 -12.70
C LYS A 286 -2.59 -4.73 -14.20
N TRP A 287 -1.43 -4.44 -14.78
CA TRP A 287 -1.29 -4.13 -16.20
C TRP A 287 -1.37 -5.37 -17.10
N ALA A 288 -1.32 -6.57 -16.54
CA ALA A 288 -1.60 -7.79 -17.28
C ALA A 288 -3.10 -8.06 -17.46
N TYR A 289 -3.95 -7.67 -16.50
CA TYR A 289 -5.39 -8.02 -16.53
C TYR A 289 -6.33 -6.84 -16.77
N GLY A 290 -6.00 -5.64 -16.32
CA GLY A 290 -6.78 -4.45 -16.68
C GLY A 290 -8.18 -4.37 -16.09
N LEU A 291 -8.39 -4.87 -14.86
CA LEU A 291 -9.71 -4.77 -14.21
C LEU A 291 -10.13 -3.29 -14.07
N PRO A 292 -11.31 -2.88 -14.59
CA PRO A 292 -11.79 -1.51 -14.48
C PRO A 292 -12.03 -1.15 -13.03
N ARG A 293 -12.02 0.15 -12.73
CA ARG A 293 -12.31 0.67 -11.39
C ARG A 293 -13.82 0.68 -11.14
N PRO A 294 -14.27 0.59 -9.87
CA PRO A 294 -15.70 0.65 -9.55
C PRO A 294 -16.40 1.90 -10.13
N GLU A 295 -15.71 3.04 -10.11
CA GLU A 295 -16.22 4.31 -10.64
C GLU A 295 -16.51 4.28 -12.15
N GLU A 296 -15.71 3.56 -12.95
CA GLU A 296 -15.90 3.44 -14.39
C GLU A 296 -17.17 2.63 -14.68
N VAL A 297 -17.31 1.49 -14.03
CA VAL A 297 -18.44 0.59 -14.24
C VAL A 297 -19.75 1.18 -13.70
N ALA A 298 -19.71 1.79 -12.52
CA ALA A 298 -20.89 2.45 -11.96
C ALA A 298 -21.38 3.61 -12.84
N TYR A 299 -20.47 4.38 -13.43
CA TYR A 299 -20.84 5.46 -14.33
C TYR A 299 -21.46 4.94 -15.63
N LEU A 300 -20.88 3.89 -16.24
CA LEU A 300 -21.46 3.25 -17.44
C LEU A 300 -22.88 2.72 -17.19
N ILE A 301 -23.17 2.22 -15.98
CA ILE A 301 -24.53 1.79 -15.59
C ILE A 301 -25.47 2.99 -15.44
N ALA A 302 -24.99 4.08 -14.83
CA ALA A 302 -25.76 5.29 -14.61
C ALA A 302 -26.12 6.00 -15.93
N THR A 303 -25.21 6.00 -16.91
CA THR A 303 -25.45 6.58 -18.25
C THR A 303 -26.23 5.66 -19.18
N GLY A 304 -26.42 4.40 -18.79
CA GLY A 304 -27.10 3.38 -19.60
C GLY A 304 -26.25 2.83 -20.75
N GLU A 305 -24.95 3.13 -20.77
CA GLU A 305 -23.98 2.55 -21.71
C GLU A 305 -23.85 1.03 -21.50
N ILE A 306 -24.07 0.55 -20.28
CA ILE A 306 -24.22 -0.87 -19.97
C ILE A 306 -25.53 -1.13 -19.24
N SER A 307 -26.24 -2.16 -19.67
CA SER A 307 -27.51 -2.61 -19.08
C SER A 307 -27.68 -4.12 -19.10
N GLU A 308 -26.99 -4.81 -20.02
CA GLU A 308 -26.99 -6.27 -20.10
C GLU A 308 -26.27 -6.87 -18.88
N GLY A 309 -26.89 -7.85 -18.23
CA GLY A 309 -26.35 -8.52 -17.04
C GLY A 309 -26.42 -7.72 -15.74
N VAL A 310 -26.68 -6.41 -15.77
CA VAL A 310 -26.73 -5.59 -14.55
C VAL A 310 -27.96 -5.95 -13.71
N PRO A 311 -27.81 -6.39 -12.44
CA PRO A 311 -28.96 -6.64 -11.56
C PRO A 311 -29.80 -5.37 -11.34
N VAL A 312 -31.12 -5.53 -11.34
CA VAL A 312 -32.07 -4.40 -11.22
C VAL A 312 -31.86 -3.61 -9.92
N GLU A 313 -31.62 -4.30 -8.82
CA GLU A 313 -31.38 -3.69 -7.51
C GLU A 313 -30.08 -2.87 -7.51
N LEU A 314 -29.00 -3.42 -8.06
CA LEU A 314 -27.73 -2.71 -8.22
C LEU A 314 -27.89 -1.45 -9.08
N LYS A 315 -28.58 -1.54 -10.21
CA LYS A 315 -28.89 -0.38 -11.04
C LYS A 315 -29.67 0.68 -10.26
N SER A 316 -30.70 0.28 -9.53
CA SER A 316 -31.49 1.22 -8.71
C SER A 316 -30.64 1.92 -7.64
N LYS A 317 -29.70 1.21 -7.01
CA LYS A 317 -28.76 1.78 -6.04
C LYS A 317 -27.86 2.83 -6.71
N ILE A 318 -27.27 2.51 -7.86
CA ILE A 318 -26.41 3.43 -8.62
C ILE A 318 -27.19 4.66 -9.10
N ASP A 319 -28.41 4.48 -9.63
CA ASP A 319 -29.25 5.58 -10.08
C ASP A 319 -29.56 6.55 -8.92
N SER A 320 -29.77 6.02 -7.70
CA SER A 320 -30.01 6.84 -6.50
C SER A 320 -28.83 7.73 -6.09
N MET A 321 -27.62 7.41 -6.57
CA MET A 321 -26.41 8.16 -6.27
C MET A 321 -26.26 9.44 -7.10
N ASN A 322 -27.09 9.64 -8.14
CA ASN A 322 -27.11 10.83 -8.99
C ASN A 322 -25.69 11.25 -9.47
N LEU A 323 -24.98 10.33 -10.12
CA LEU A 323 -23.59 10.56 -10.56
C LEU A 323 -23.52 11.60 -11.68
N GLU A 324 -22.76 12.67 -11.47
CA GLU A 324 -22.50 13.69 -12.51
C GLU A 324 -21.43 13.22 -13.49
N ASN A 325 -20.42 12.52 -12.99
CA ASN A 325 -19.32 11.91 -13.73
C ASN A 325 -18.81 10.67 -12.97
N ALA A 326 -17.84 9.95 -13.54
CA ALA A 326 -17.27 8.77 -12.89
C ALA A 326 -16.64 9.10 -11.52
N THR A 327 -15.86 10.17 -11.39
CA THR A 327 -15.17 10.47 -10.12
C THR A 327 -16.13 10.84 -8.98
N SER A 328 -17.35 11.30 -9.31
CA SER A 328 -18.45 11.48 -8.33
C SER A 328 -18.78 10.20 -7.57
N PHE A 329 -18.46 9.02 -8.11
CA PHE A 329 -18.64 7.73 -7.44
C PHE A 329 -17.69 7.54 -6.25
N THR A 330 -16.59 8.27 -6.13
CA THR A 330 -15.58 7.97 -5.10
C THR A 330 -15.63 8.95 -3.93
N ALA A 331 -14.81 8.70 -2.91
CA ALA A 331 -14.52 9.67 -1.86
C ALA A 331 -13.51 10.74 -2.28
N TYR A 332 -12.85 10.57 -3.43
CA TYR A 332 -11.70 11.34 -3.87
C TYR A 332 -12.10 12.27 -5.01
N PRO A 333 -11.80 13.59 -4.93
CA PRO A 333 -12.18 14.53 -6.00
C PRO A 333 -11.72 14.11 -7.41
N GLU A 334 -10.53 13.53 -7.51
CA GLU A 334 -9.93 13.03 -8.75
C GLU A 334 -10.33 11.59 -9.10
N GLY A 335 -11.08 10.90 -8.22
CA GLY A 335 -11.43 9.50 -8.37
C GLY A 335 -10.32 8.54 -7.93
N SER A 336 -10.34 7.32 -8.48
CA SER A 336 -9.27 6.33 -8.25
C SER A 336 -7.93 6.67 -8.94
N PRO A 337 -6.79 6.12 -8.48
CA PRO A 337 -5.50 6.27 -9.16
C PRO A 337 -5.51 5.77 -10.62
N SER A 338 -4.58 6.26 -11.45
CA SER A 338 -4.54 6.00 -12.91
C SER A 338 -3.87 4.66 -13.24
N HIS A 339 -4.34 3.59 -12.59
CA HIS A 339 -3.92 2.21 -12.82
C HIS A 339 -5.06 1.23 -12.53
N PRO A 340 -5.04 -0.01 -13.10
CA PRO A 340 -6.11 -1.01 -12.92
C PRO A 340 -6.39 -1.35 -11.45
N ALA A 341 -7.60 -1.84 -11.19
CA ALA A 341 -8.11 -2.11 -9.84
C ALA A 341 -7.45 -3.33 -9.18
N TRP A 342 -7.29 -4.43 -9.91
CA TRP A 342 -6.91 -5.70 -9.30
C TRP A 342 -5.44 -6.10 -9.53
N PRO A 343 -4.74 -6.63 -8.51
CA PRO A 343 -5.10 -6.70 -7.09
C PRO A 343 -4.76 -5.38 -6.37
N ALA A 344 -5.36 -5.07 -5.21
CA ALA A 344 -5.14 -3.78 -4.55
C ALA A 344 -3.73 -3.64 -3.97
N MET A 345 -2.97 -2.63 -4.40
CA MET A 345 -1.58 -2.40 -3.95
C MET A 345 -1.50 -1.97 -2.48
N HIS A 346 -2.42 -1.12 -2.00
CA HIS A 346 -2.43 -0.73 -0.58
C HIS A 346 -2.63 -1.95 0.34
N SER A 347 -3.48 -2.88 -0.09
CA SER A 347 -3.73 -4.15 0.61
C SER A 347 -2.51 -5.07 0.54
N ALA A 348 -1.88 -5.24 -0.63
CA ALA A 348 -0.65 -6.04 -0.74
C ALA A 348 0.52 -5.48 0.05
N ALA A 349 0.64 -4.15 0.13
CA ALA A 349 1.63 -3.46 0.95
C ALA A 349 1.32 -3.56 2.46
N SER A 350 0.05 -3.78 2.83
CA SER A 350 -0.41 -3.95 4.21
C SER A 350 -0.28 -5.41 4.62
N ALA A 351 0.96 -5.85 4.80
CA ALA A 351 1.29 -7.21 5.21
C ALA A 351 2.07 -7.24 6.54
N ALA A 352 1.88 -6.22 7.39
CA ALA A 352 2.59 -6.11 8.66
C ALA A 352 2.19 -7.20 9.65
N SER A 353 0.91 -7.56 9.70
CA SER A 353 0.44 -8.72 10.48
C SER A 353 1.24 -9.98 10.17
N PHE A 354 1.53 -10.23 8.89
CA PHE A 354 2.31 -11.40 8.48
C PHE A 354 3.78 -11.26 8.85
N TRP A 355 4.50 -10.25 8.34
CA TRP A 355 5.95 -10.20 8.56
C TRP A 355 6.32 -9.95 10.03
N LEU A 356 5.48 -9.24 10.80
CA LEU A 356 5.71 -9.05 12.23
C LEU A 356 5.59 -10.35 12.98
N SER A 357 4.54 -11.11 12.73
CA SER A 357 4.30 -12.38 13.42
C SER A 357 5.39 -13.44 13.13
N VAL A 358 6.10 -13.29 12.00
CA VAL A 358 7.30 -14.09 11.69
C VAL A 358 8.50 -13.66 12.54
N VAL A 359 8.72 -12.37 12.78
CA VAL A 359 9.96 -11.87 13.41
C VAL A 359 9.83 -11.49 14.88
N THR A 360 8.62 -11.62 15.44
CA THR A 360 8.29 -11.25 16.81
C THR A 360 7.43 -12.30 17.49
N ASN A 361 7.43 -12.29 18.82
CA ASN A 361 6.47 -13.01 19.65
C ASN A 361 5.35 -12.04 20.02
N LEU A 362 4.43 -11.80 19.07
CA LEU A 362 3.26 -10.95 19.32
C LEU A 362 2.38 -11.58 20.39
N THR A 363 1.84 -10.76 21.31
CA THR A 363 0.70 -11.20 22.11
C THR A 363 -0.54 -11.36 21.22
N PRO A 364 -1.57 -12.11 21.66
CA PRO A 364 -2.81 -12.23 20.90
C PRO A 364 -3.43 -10.88 20.54
N GLU A 365 -3.38 -9.90 21.45
CA GLU A 365 -3.90 -8.55 21.24
C GLU A 365 -3.08 -7.78 20.19
N GLN A 366 -1.75 -7.90 20.23
CA GLN A 366 -0.88 -7.27 19.23
C GLN A 366 -1.08 -7.90 17.85
N TYR A 367 -1.20 -9.22 17.77
CA TYR A 367 -1.42 -9.89 16.48
C TYR A 367 -2.80 -9.55 15.90
N CYS A 368 -3.83 -9.55 16.75
CA CYS A 368 -5.17 -9.10 16.39
C CYS A 368 -5.19 -7.66 15.87
N GLU A 369 -4.53 -6.73 16.56
CA GLU A 369 -4.44 -5.33 16.11
C GLU A 369 -3.69 -5.23 14.78
N ALA A 370 -2.63 -6.01 14.56
CA ALA A 370 -1.92 -6.03 13.29
C ALA A 370 -2.79 -6.50 12.13
N LEU A 371 -3.59 -7.55 12.34
CA LEU A 371 -4.55 -8.03 11.35
C LEU A 371 -5.62 -6.97 11.06
N ARG A 372 -6.13 -6.28 12.09
CA ARG A 372 -7.11 -5.20 11.94
C ARG A 372 -6.56 -3.99 11.20
N VAL A 373 -5.27 -3.64 11.40
CA VAL A 373 -4.64 -2.55 10.64
C VAL A 373 -4.56 -2.91 9.16
N ASP A 374 -4.08 -4.11 8.83
CA ASP A 374 -3.95 -4.53 7.44
C ASP A 374 -5.33 -4.66 6.76
N TYR A 375 -6.30 -5.31 7.42
CA TYR A 375 -7.69 -5.38 6.94
C TYR A 375 -8.33 -3.99 6.83
N GLY A 376 -8.12 -3.12 7.81
CA GLY A 376 -8.65 -1.76 7.83
C GLY A 376 -8.16 -0.95 6.64
N VAL A 377 -6.86 -0.98 6.32
CA VAL A 377 -6.30 -0.32 5.14
C VAL A 377 -6.93 -0.84 3.86
N ALA A 378 -7.11 -2.16 3.77
CA ALA A 378 -7.75 -2.80 2.63
C ALA A 378 -9.22 -2.35 2.49
N PHE A 379 -10.03 -2.50 3.54
CA PHE A 379 -11.43 -2.13 3.57
C PHE A 379 -11.67 -0.65 3.27
N ALA A 380 -10.82 0.24 3.80
CA ALA A 380 -10.92 1.68 3.55
C ALA A 380 -10.89 2.03 2.04
N ARG A 381 -10.24 1.21 1.20
CA ARG A 381 -10.26 1.39 -0.25
C ARG A 381 -11.61 1.05 -0.90
N THR A 382 -12.35 0.10 -0.33
CA THR A 382 -13.74 -0.18 -0.74
C THR A 382 -14.66 0.96 -0.33
N VAL A 383 -14.54 1.44 0.91
CA VAL A 383 -15.32 2.59 1.40
C VAL A 383 -15.07 3.86 0.58
N ALA A 384 -13.85 4.05 0.11
CA ALA A 384 -13.49 5.15 -0.78
C ALA A 384 -14.03 5.00 -2.21
N GLY A 385 -14.58 3.84 -2.57
CA GLY A 385 -15.12 3.57 -3.91
C GLY A 385 -14.06 3.27 -4.98
N VAL A 386 -12.83 2.92 -4.59
CA VAL A 386 -11.70 2.77 -5.54
C VAL A 386 -11.26 1.32 -5.77
N HIS A 387 -11.68 0.37 -4.93
CA HIS A 387 -11.38 -1.06 -5.08
C HIS A 387 -12.58 -1.94 -4.69
N TYR A 388 -12.72 -3.07 -5.36
CA TYR A 388 -13.66 -4.12 -4.97
C TYR A 388 -13.17 -4.83 -3.69
N PRO A 389 -14.07 -5.38 -2.85
CA PRO A 389 -13.66 -6.19 -1.70
C PRO A 389 -12.72 -7.34 -2.09
N GLY A 390 -12.98 -8.00 -3.22
CA GLY A 390 -12.14 -9.05 -3.78
C GLY A 390 -10.72 -8.58 -4.12
N ASP A 391 -10.56 -7.38 -4.69
CA ASP A 391 -9.23 -6.79 -4.96
C ASP A 391 -8.41 -6.65 -3.67
N ASN A 392 -9.11 -6.29 -2.59
CA ASN A 392 -8.53 -6.01 -1.30
C ASN A 392 -8.06 -7.29 -0.61
N ILE A 393 -8.91 -8.31 -0.54
CA ILE A 393 -8.55 -9.62 0.03
C ILE A 393 -7.46 -10.30 -0.81
N MET A 394 -7.57 -10.29 -2.14
CA MET A 394 -6.53 -10.84 -3.00
C MET A 394 -5.23 -10.04 -2.92
N GLY A 395 -5.29 -8.73 -2.70
CA GLY A 395 -4.14 -7.91 -2.39
C GLY A 395 -3.43 -8.36 -1.11
N LEU A 396 -4.16 -8.51 0.01
CA LEU A 396 -3.61 -9.00 1.28
C LEU A 396 -2.92 -10.38 1.12
N ASN A 397 -3.61 -11.32 0.45
CA ASN A 397 -3.06 -12.64 0.15
C ASN A 397 -1.81 -12.58 -0.75
N LEU A 398 -1.78 -11.68 -1.74
CA LEU A 398 -0.62 -11.47 -2.61
C LEU A 398 0.59 -10.96 -1.81
N GLY A 399 0.38 -9.97 -0.94
CA GLY A 399 1.43 -9.42 -0.09
C GLY A 399 2.07 -10.50 0.76
N GLN A 400 1.25 -11.28 1.46
CA GLN A 400 1.72 -12.43 2.25
C GLN A 400 2.47 -13.46 1.39
N ALA A 401 1.96 -13.82 0.21
CA ALA A 401 2.59 -14.82 -0.65
C ALA A 401 3.98 -14.38 -1.16
N ILE A 402 4.12 -13.11 -1.57
CA ILE A 402 5.40 -12.56 -2.02
C ILE A 402 6.40 -12.48 -0.86
N LEU A 403 5.96 -12.00 0.30
CA LEU A 403 6.85 -11.93 1.47
C LEU A 403 7.28 -13.33 1.92
N ALA A 404 6.37 -14.31 1.93
CA ALA A 404 6.69 -15.70 2.25
C ALA A 404 7.77 -16.29 1.31
N ASP A 405 7.75 -15.92 0.02
CA ASP A 405 8.73 -16.34 -0.99
C ASP A 405 10.10 -15.65 -0.82
N ARG A 406 10.13 -14.44 -0.26
CA ARG A 406 11.32 -13.56 -0.31
C ARG A 406 12.01 -13.37 1.03
N MET A 407 11.27 -13.49 2.13
CA MET A 407 11.79 -13.28 3.47
C MET A 407 12.96 -14.21 3.84
N PRO A 408 12.97 -15.53 3.54
CA PRO A 408 14.06 -16.42 3.95
C PRO A 408 15.43 -15.96 3.44
N GLU A 409 15.53 -15.73 2.13
CA GLU A 409 16.76 -15.27 1.48
C GLU A 409 17.10 -13.85 1.92
N HIS A 410 16.12 -12.95 1.95
CA HIS A 410 16.33 -11.57 2.40
C HIS A 410 16.89 -11.50 3.82
N PHE A 411 16.39 -12.32 4.73
CA PHE A 411 16.83 -12.34 6.13
C PHE A 411 18.20 -12.99 6.29
N ALA A 412 18.48 -14.05 5.55
CA ALA A 412 19.82 -14.65 5.52
C ALA A 412 20.86 -13.64 4.98
N GLU A 413 20.50 -12.89 3.94
CA GLU A 413 21.36 -11.89 3.31
C GLU A 413 21.63 -10.70 4.22
N ASN A 414 20.59 -10.08 4.77
CA ASN A 414 20.67 -8.77 5.44
C ASN A 414 20.83 -8.88 6.96
N PHE A 415 20.35 -9.96 7.58
CA PHE A 415 20.39 -10.16 9.03
C PHE A 415 21.14 -11.41 9.47
N GLY A 416 21.69 -12.20 8.53
CA GLY A 416 22.41 -13.43 8.87
C GLY A 416 21.54 -14.47 9.57
N ALA A 417 20.23 -14.44 9.33
CA ALA A 417 19.30 -15.44 9.83
C ALA A 417 19.52 -16.82 9.17
N ASP A 418 19.04 -17.86 9.83
CA ASP A 418 18.89 -19.17 9.20
C ASP A 418 17.63 -19.18 8.31
N PRO A 419 17.77 -19.30 6.98
CA PRO A 419 16.60 -19.28 6.09
C PRO A 419 15.63 -20.44 6.37
N ASP A 420 16.08 -21.58 6.90
CA ASP A 420 15.19 -22.69 7.22
C ASP A 420 14.33 -22.39 8.46
N ALA A 421 14.89 -21.73 9.46
CA ALA A 421 14.14 -21.24 10.62
C ALA A 421 13.07 -20.21 10.19
N VAL A 422 13.43 -19.28 9.29
CA VAL A 422 12.48 -18.31 8.72
C VAL A 422 11.36 -19.04 7.97
N ARG A 423 11.67 -20.03 7.12
CA ARG A 423 10.66 -20.83 6.40
C ARG A 423 9.73 -21.59 7.34
N GLN A 424 10.27 -22.19 8.39
CA GLN A 424 9.48 -22.90 9.39
C GLN A 424 8.48 -21.96 10.08
N LYS A 425 8.93 -20.77 10.48
CA LYS A 425 8.05 -19.77 11.10
C LYS A 425 7.00 -19.26 10.10
N ILE A 426 7.37 -18.97 8.86
CA ILE A 426 6.43 -18.60 7.79
C ILE A 426 5.33 -19.65 7.63
N ALA A 427 5.68 -20.93 7.63
CA ALA A 427 4.70 -22.02 7.49
C ALA A 427 3.70 -22.09 8.67
N GLN A 428 4.08 -21.58 9.85
CA GLN A 428 3.19 -21.50 11.02
C GLN A 428 2.28 -20.28 10.99
N MET A 429 2.75 -19.15 10.44
CA MET A 429 2.04 -17.86 10.50
C MET A 429 1.20 -17.56 9.26
N ARG A 430 1.35 -18.34 8.17
CA ARG A 430 0.61 -18.13 6.93
C ARG A 430 -0.83 -18.61 7.07
N PHE A 431 -1.78 -17.81 6.58
CA PHE A 431 -3.21 -18.15 6.53
C PHE A 431 -3.87 -17.60 5.25
N ASP A 432 -5.15 -17.89 4.99
CA ASP A 432 -5.90 -17.24 3.91
C ASP A 432 -6.71 -16.07 4.49
N TRP A 433 -6.55 -14.86 3.94
CA TRP A 433 -7.33 -13.70 4.37
C TRP A 433 -8.84 -13.84 4.18
N ASN A 434 -9.31 -14.78 3.35
CA ASN A 434 -10.73 -15.14 3.28
C ASN A 434 -11.24 -15.79 4.58
N ASP A 435 -10.34 -16.35 5.40
CA ASP A 435 -10.67 -17.04 6.65
C ASP A 435 -10.62 -16.10 7.87
N PHE A 436 -10.22 -14.83 7.70
CA PHE A 436 -10.10 -13.87 8.80
C PHE A 436 -11.46 -13.23 9.14
N ASN A 437 -11.87 -13.39 10.40
CA ASN A 437 -13.00 -12.67 10.97
C ASN A 437 -12.49 -11.52 11.84
N VAL A 438 -12.74 -10.29 11.40
CA VAL A 438 -12.25 -9.07 12.04
C VAL A 438 -12.90 -8.76 13.40
N ASP A 439 -14.15 -9.18 13.59
CA ASP A 439 -14.90 -8.93 14.83
C ASP A 439 -14.51 -9.90 15.93
N GLU A 440 -14.46 -11.20 15.58
CA GLU A 440 -14.02 -12.25 16.50
C GLU A 440 -12.50 -12.28 16.68
N CYS A 441 -11.77 -11.64 15.78
CA CYS A 441 -10.33 -11.77 15.65
C CYS A 441 -9.89 -13.23 15.61
N SER A 442 -10.44 -13.95 14.64
CA SER A 442 -10.23 -15.38 14.44
C SER A 442 -9.81 -15.67 13.00
N ILE A 443 -9.07 -16.77 12.81
CA ILE A 443 -8.67 -17.28 11.50
C ILE A 443 -9.25 -18.70 11.38
N ALA A 444 -10.06 -18.93 10.36
CA ALA A 444 -10.77 -20.20 10.13
C ALA A 444 -11.57 -20.65 11.38
N HIS A 445 -12.21 -19.70 12.06
CA HIS A 445 -12.94 -19.88 13.32
C HIS A 445 -12.09 -20.25 14.55
N PHE A 446 -10.76 -20.26 14.43
CA PHE A 446 -9.86 -20.41 15.58
C PHE A 446 -9.47 -19.03 16.11
N PRO A 447 -9.72 -18.76 17.41
CA PRO A 447 -9.28 -17.49 18.00
C PRO A 447 -7.76 -17.38 17.92
N ILE A 448 -7.27 -16.15 17.76
CA ILE A 448 -5.84 -15.87 17.90
C ILE A 448 -5.44 -16.14 19.36
N VAL A 449 -4.50 -17.06 19.55
CA VAL A 449 -4.03 -17.54 20.87
C VAL A 449 -2.56 -17.26 21.10
#